data_AF-A0A931SPR9-F1
#
_entry.id   AF-A0A931SPR9-F1
#
_cell.length_a   1.000
_cell.length_b   1.000
_cell.length_c   1.000
_cell.angle_alpha   90.00
_cell.angle_beta   90.00
_cell.angle_gamma   90.00
#
_symmetry.space_group_name_H-M   'P 1'
#
loop_
_entity.id
_entity.type
_entity.pdbx_description
1 polymer ?
#
loop_
_entity_poly.entity_id
_entity_poly.type
_entity_poly.pdbx_seq_one_letter_code
_entity_poly.pdbx_strand_id
1 'polypeptide(L)'
;MDKKELYEKAEQALNQSFEAAKKSVKLVAQKAGEAAQVTKLFVEKLTLEHQVTKQLTRLGSRLYEKSSPGAGSSPVQDDELRVLIDETRNLETKLAEVETSLQQQLRQKKLARRRPRS
;
A
#
# COMPACT_ATOMS: atom_id res chain seq x y z
N MET A 1 -0.41 -12.74 26.16
CA MET A 1 0.17 -12.59 24.82
C MET A 1 0.93 -11.28 24.83
N ASP A 2 2.23 -11.32 24.52
CA ASP A 2 3.07 -10.13 24.58
C ASP A 2 2.72 -9.17 23.43
N LYS A 3 2.73 -7.85 23.66
CA LYS A 3 2.38 -6.82 22.65
C LYS A 3 3.28 -6.94 21.42
N LYS A 4 4.55 -7.30 21.66
CA LYS A 4 5.54 -7.55 20.61
C LYS A 4 5.17 -8.74 19.73
N GLU A 5 4.68 -9.82 20.34
CA GLU A 5 4.30 -11.05 19.64
C GLU A 5 3.06 -10.86 18.75
N LEU A 6 2.10 -10.05 19.20
CA LEU A 6 0.93 -9.68 18.39
C LEU A 6 1.31 -8.84 17.17
N TYR A 7 2.21 -7.86 17.35
CA TYR A 7 2.72 -7.03 16.27
C TYR A 7 3.49 -7.85 15.24
N GLU A 8 4.39 -8.73 15.69
CA GLU A 8 5.16 -9.62 14.80
C GLU A 8 4.24 -10.53 13.98
N LYS A 9 3.19 -11.09 14.59
CA LYS A 9 2.18 -11.89 13.87
C LYS A 9 1.41 -11.07 12.83
N ALA A 10 1.02 -9.85 13.17
CA ALA A 10 0.33 -8.96 12.24
C ALA A 10 1.23 -8.56 11.06
N GLU A 11 2.49 -8.22 11.32
CA GLU A 11 3.47 -7.88 10.27
C GLU A 11 3.75 -9.09 9.37
N GLN A 12 3.89 -10.29 9.93
CA GLN A 12 4.04 -11.52 9.16
C GLN A 12 2.83 -11.79 8.26
N ALA A 13 1.61 -11.67 8.78
CA ALA A 13 0.39 -11.85 7.99
C ALA A 13 0.28 -10.83 6.83
N LEU A 14 0.64 -9.56 7.10
CA LEU A 14 0.68 -8.51 6.08
C LEU A 14 1.73 -8.78 4.99
N ASN A 15 2.92 -9.25 5.36
CA ASN A 15 3.97 -9.58 4.38
C ASN A 15 3.58 -10.79 3.52
N GLN A 16 3.00 -11.83 4.13
CA GLN A 16 2.57 -13.03 3.42
C GLN A 16 1.44 -12.72 2.42
N SER A 17 0.45 -11.93 2.83
CA SER A 17 -0.65 -11.51 1.95
C SER A 17 -0.15 -10.64 0.80
N PHE A 18 0.79 -9.73 1.06
CA PHE A 18 1.43 -8.94 0.01
C PHE A 18 2.16 -9.79 -1.04
N GLU A 19 3.00 -10.74 -0.60
CA GLU A 19 3.73 -11.62 -1.53
C GLU A 19 2.79 -12.54 -2.31
N ALA A 20 1.70 -13.03 -1.70
CA ALA A 20 0.68 -13.80 -2.38
C ALA A 20 -0.05 -12.97 -3.46
N ALA A 21 -0.40 -11.73 -3.17
CA ALA A 21 -1.03 -10.82 -4.12
C ALA A 21 -0.10 -10.52 -5.32
N LYS A 22 1.16 -10.21 -5.03
CA LYS A 22 2.18 -9.93 -6.05
C LYS A 22 2.42 -11.13 -6.97
N LYS A 23 2.49 -12.34 -6.43
CA LYS A 23 2.62 -13.58 -7.22
C LYS A 23 1.39 -13.82 -8.10
N SER A 24 0.20 -13.58 -7.56
CA SER A 24 -1.07 -13.74 -8.29
C SER A 24 -1.18 -12.76 -9.45
N VAL A 25 -0.84 -11.48 -9.24
CA VAL A 25 -0.79 -10.47 -10.32
C VAL A 25 0.14 -10.89 -11.44
N LYS A 26 1.35 -11.37 -11.11
CA LYS A 26 2.30 -11.83 -12.12
C LYS A 26 1.77 -13.03 -12.92
N LEU A 27 1.14 -14.00 -12.23
CA LEU A 27 0.53 -15.17 -12.88
C LEU A 27 -0.62 -14.79 -13.81
N VAL A 28 -1.52 -13.92 -13.35
CA VAL A 28 -2.66 -13.44 -14.15
C VAL A 28 -2.14 -12.67 -15.36
N ALA A 29 -1.16 -11.80 -15.17
CA ALA A 29 -0.55 -11.05 -16.27
C ALA A 29 0.08 -11.95 -17.34
N GLN A 30 0.82 -12.98 -16.91
CA GLN A 30 1.44 -13.95 -17.82
C GLN A 30 0.39 -14.74 -18.60
N LYS A 31 -0.68 -15.18 -17.94
CA LYS A 31 -1.76 -15.97 -18.57
C LYS A 31 -2.68 -15.14 -19.47
N ALA A 32 -2.95 -13.89 -19.10
CA ALA A 32 -3.87 -13.00 -19.81
C ALA A 32 -3.21 -12.22 -20.97
N GLY A 33 -1.90 -12.39 -21.17
CA GLY A 33 -1.12 -11.59 -22.13
C GLY A 33 -1.21 -10.10 -21.81
N GLU A 34 -1.24 -9.75 -20.51
CA GLU A 34 -1.24 -8.35 -20.12
C GLU A 34 0.07 -7.68 -20.56
N ALA A 35 0.00 -6.37 -20.80
CA ALA A 35 1.18 -5.65 -21.25
C ALA A 35 2.07 -5.48 -20.03
N ALA A 36 3.38 -5.71 -20.17
CA ALA A 36 4.35 -5.62 -19.09
C ALA A 36 4.19 -4.32 -18.26
N GLN A 37 3.79 -3.22 -18.92
CA GLN A 37 3.50 -1.94 -18.28
C GLN A 37 2.33 -2.00 -17.28
N VAL A 38 1.23 -2.67 -17.60
CA VAL A 38 0.06 -2.80 -16.71
C VAL A 38 0.41 -3.67 -15.50
N THR A 39 1.15 -4.77 -15.74
CA THR A 39 1.65 -5.63 -14.67
C THR A 39 2.60 -4.89 -13.74
N LYS A 40 3.49 -4.06 -14.29
CA LYS A 40 4.39 -3.20 -13.52
C LYS A 40 3.60 -2.26 -12.62
N LEU A 41 2.61 -1.56 -13.17
CA LEU A 41 1.75 -0.64 -12.40
C LEU A 41 0.96 -1.37 -11.30
N PHE A 42 0.46 -2.58 -11.54
CA PHE A 42 -0.19 -3.37 -10.48
C PHE A 42 0.78 -3.78 -9.37
N VAL A 43 1.99 -4.22 -9.70
CA VAL A 43 3.01 -4.58 -8.69
C VAL A 43 3.44 -3.36 -7.89
N GLU A 44 3.61 -2.21 -8.55
CA GLU A 44 3.93 -0.94 -7.93
C GLU A 44 2.81 -0.48 -6.99
N LYS A 45 1.55 -0.58 -7.43
CA LYS A 45 0.37 -0.31 -6.60
C LYS A 45 0.38 -1.17 -5.34
N LEU A 46 0.50 -2.50 -5.47
CA LEU A 46 0.53 -3.41 -4.33
C LEU A 46 1.68 -3.07 -3.36
N THR A 47 2.83 -2.66 -3.90
CA THR A 47 4.00 -2.30 -3.08
C THR A 47 3.73 -1.04 -2.26
N LEU A 48 3.11 -0.03 -2.87
CA LEU A 48 2.70 1.20 -2.18
C LEU A 48 1.60 0.94 -1.14
N GLU A 49 0.58 0.13 -1.46
CA GLU A 49 -0.45 -0.27 -0.49
C GLU A 49 0.15 -0.96 0.73
N HIS A 50 1.13 -1.85 0.51
CA HIS A 50 1.85 -2.51 1.59
C HIS A 50 2.66 -1.51 2.44
N GLN A 51 3.34 -0.55 1.81
CA GLN A 51 4.09 0.49 2.52
C GLN A 51 3.17 1.41 3.34
N VAL A 52 2.05 1.86 2.78
CA VAL A 52 1.02 2.64 3.49
C VAL A 52 0.51 1.86 4.70
N THR A 53 0.19 0.58 4.54
CA THR A 53 -0.31 -0.26 5.64
C THR A 53 0.73 -0.42 6.77
N LYS A 54 2.01 -0.60 6.43
CA LYS A 54 3.08 -0.63 7.44
C LYS A 54 3.20 0.71 8.17
N GLN A 55 3.11 1.81 7.44
CA GLN A 55 3.23 3.15 8.01
C GLN A 55 2.04 3.48 8.94
N LEU A 56 0.82 3.14 8.54
CA LEU A 56 -0.37 3.29 9.37
C LEU A 56 -0.31 2.44 10.64
N THR A 57 0.23 1.21 10.55
CA THR A 57 0.45 0.37 11.73
C THR A 57 1.42 1.05 12.71
N ARG A 58 2.54 1.59 12.22
CA ARG A 58 3.52 2.32 13.04
C ARG A 58 2.92 3.57 13.69
N LEU A 59 2.16 4.35 12.90
CA LEU A 59 1.46 5.54 13.38
C LEU A 59 0.48 5.19 14.49
N GLY A 60 -0.33 4.14 14.30
CA GLY A 60 -1.28 3.66 15.30
C GLY A 60 -0.61 3.20 16.59
N SER A 61 0.49 2.44 16.49
CA SER A 61 1.29 2.03 17.65
C SER A 61 1.83 3.23 18.42
N ARG A 62 2.43 4.21 17.72
CA ARG A 62 3.01 5.40 18.35
C ARG A 62 1.94 6.29 18.99
N LEU A 63 0.80 6.46 18.32
CA LEU A 63 -0.33 7.22 18.85
C LEU A 63 -0.89 6.57 20.12
N TYR A 64 -1.01 5.24 20.14
CA TYR A 64 -1.46 4.50 21.31
C TYR A 64 -0.49 4.67 22.51
N GLU A 65 0.82 4.57 22.28
CA GLU A 65 1.84 4.81 23.32
C GLU A 65 1.71 6.21 23.94
N LYS A 66 1.53 7.23 23.09
CA LYS A 66 1.46 8.64 23.51
C LYS A 66 0.10 9.03 24.10
N SER A 67 -0.94 8.24 23.85
CA SER A 67 -2.28 8.44 24.40
C SER A 67 -2.54 7.62 25.67
N SER A 68 -1.58 6.78 26.09
CA SER A 68 -1.71 5.93 27.27
C SER A 68 -1.71 6.78 28.55
N PRO A 69 -2.53 6.44 29.57
CA PRO A 69 -2.52 7.11 30.86
C PRO A 69 -1.11 7.13 31.46
N GLY A 70 -0.60 8.31 31.81
CA GLY A 70 0.76 8.51 32.31
C GLY A 70 1.79 8.98 31.26
N ALA A 71 1.43 9.04 29.97
CA ALA A 71 2.25 9.70 28.96
C ALA A 71 2.22 11.23 29.18
N GLY A 72 3.33 11.80 29.65
CA GLY A 72 3.44 13.21 30.04
C GLY A 72 3.37 14.25 28.91
N SER A 73 3.15 13.83 27.66
CA SER A 73 3.13 14.72 26.48
C SER A 73 1.94 14.45 25.57
N SER A 74 1.23 15.50 25.15
CA SER A 74 0.14 15.40 24.18
C SER A 74 0.64 14.85 22.84
N PRO A 75 -0.05 13.87 22.22
CA PRO A 75 0.33 13.33 20.91
C PRO A 75 0.32 14.38 19.78
N VAL A 76 -0.37 15.51 19.96
CA VAL A 76 -0.45 16.59 18.95
C VAL A 76 0.87 17.37 18.80
N GLN A 77 1.72 17.33 19.83
CA GLN A 77 3.02 18.01 19.84
C GLN A 77 4.19 17.07 19.55
N ASP A 78 3.91 15.81 19.23
CA ASP A 78 4.95 14.82 18.97
C ASP A 78 5.45 14.95 17.53
N ASP A 79 6.70 15.40 17.38
CA ASP A 79 7.32 15.59 16.07
C ASP A 79 7.51 14.27 15.31
N GLU A 80 7.69 13.14 16.01
CA GLU A 80 7.75 11.83 15.33
C GLU A 80 6.38 11.44 14.76
N LEU A 81 5.29 11.69 15.47
CA LEU A 81 3.94 11.49 14.93
C LEU A 81 3.69 12.36 13.69
N ARG A 82 4.18 13.61 13.67
CA ARG A 82 4.09 14.48 12.49
C ARG A 82 4.86 13.91 11.30
N VAL A 83 6.10 13.47 11.51
CA VAL A 83 6.90 12.83 10.46
C VAL A 83 6.18 11.60 9.91
N LEU A 84 5.64 10.73 10.77
CA LEU A 84 4.91 9.54 10.35
C LEU A 84 3.66 9.90 9.51
N ILE A 85 2.94 10.96 9.87
CA ILE A 85 1.78 11.45 9.12
C ILE A 85 2.19 11.96 7.73
N ASP A 86 3.25 12.77 7.65
CA ASP A 86 3.70 13.34 6.37
C ASP A 86 4.28 12.25 5.45
N GLU A 87 5.01 11.28 5.99
CA GLU A 87 5.44 10.09 5.25
C GLU A 87 4.24 9.28 4.73
N THR A 88 3.19 9.12 5.54
CA THR A 88 1.96 8.43 5.12
C THR A 88 1.28 9.16 3.96
N ARG A 89 1.11 10.48 4.08
CA ARG A 89 0.52 11.31 3.01
C ARG A 89 1.31 11.23 1.70
N ASN A 90 2.63 11.24 1.79
CA ASN A 90 3.50 11.11 0.62
C ASN A 90 3.32 9.74 -0.07
N LEU A 91 3.19 8.66 0.72
CA LEU A 91 2.93 7.32 0.19
C LEU A 91 1.53 7.23 -0.43
N GLU A 92 0.50 7.80 0.22
CA GLU A 92 -0.87 7.84 -0.31
C GLU A 92 -0.97 8.64 -1.60
N THR A 93 -0.24 9.76 -1.71
CA THR A 93 -0.18 10.56 -2.94
C THR A 93 0.41 9.75 -4.09
N LYS A 94 1.55 9.09 -3.87
CA LYS A 94 2.16 8.19 -4.86
C LYS A 94 1.24 7.04 -5.25
N LEU A 95 0.52 6.47 -4.28
CA LEU A 95 -0.45 5.42 -4.54
C LEU A 95 -1.56 5.92 -5.46
N ALA A 96 -2.14 7.09 -5.18
CA ALA A 96 -3.19 7.68 -6.00
C ALA A 96 -2.73 7.98 -7.45
N GLU A 97 -1.48 8.42 -7.64
CA GLU A 97 -0.89 8.63 -8.96
C GLU A 97 -0.77 7.32 -9.76
N VAL A 98 -0.30 6.25 -9.11
CA VAL A 98 -0.19 4.91 -9.73
C VAL A 98 -1.57 4.34 -10.04
N GLU A 99 -2.55 4.49 -9.15
CA GLU A 99 -3.92 4.06 -9.39
C GLU A 99 -4.55 4.78 -10.57
N THR A 100 -4.36 6.10 -10.66
CA THR A 100 -4.82 6.91 -11.78
C THR A 100 -4.20 6.43 -13.09
N SER A 101 -2.88 6.22 -13.09
CA SER A 101 -2.14 5.72 -14.25
C SER A 101 -2.60 4.33 -14.69
N LEU A 102 -2.84 3.43 -13.74
CA LEU A 102 -3.33 2.09 -13.98
C LEU A 102 -4.74 2.11 -14.61
N GLN A 103 -5.65 2.92 -14.05
CA GLN A 103 -7.00 3.07 -14.59
C GLN A 103 -6.99 3.63 -16.02
N GLN A 104 -6.15 4.62 -16.30
CA GLN A 104 -5.99 5.16 -17.65
C GLN A 104 -5.51 4.10 -18.64
N GLN A 105 -4.48 3.32 -18.29
CA GLN A 105 -3.96 2.23 -19.13
C GLN A 105 -5.01 1.15 -19.40
N LEU A 106 -5.77 0.75 -18.37
CA LEU A 106 -6.85 -0.23 -18.51
C LEU A 106 -7.99 0.29 -19.41
N ARG A 107 -8.35 1.57 -19.28
CA ARG A 107 -9.33 2.22 -20.17
C ARG A 107 -8.85 2.28 -21.62
N GLN A 108 -7.61 2.69 -21.85
CA GLN A 108 -7.01 2.75 -23.19
C GLN A 108 -6.98 1.36 -23.85
N LYS A 109 -6.57 0.32 -23.12
CA LYS A 109 -6.61 -1.06 -23.62
C LYS A 109 -8.02 -1.52 -23.97
N LYS A 110 -9.01 -1.19 -23.14
CA LYS A 110 -10.41 -1.54 -23.39
C LYS A 110 -10.94 -0.86 -24.64
N LEU A 111 -10.57 0.40 -24.87
CA LEU A 111 -10.92 1.16 -26.09
C LEU A 111 -10.22 0.59 -27.33
N ALA A 112 -8.93 0.25 -27.23
CA ALA A 112 -8.17 -0.35 -28.32
C ALA A 112 -8.73 -1.72 -28.74
N ARG A 113 -9.21 -2.54 -27.79
CA ARG A 113 -9.89 -3.80 -28.08
C ARG A 113 -11.27 -3.63 -28.76
N ARG A 114 -11.91 -2.46 -28.64
CA ARG A 114 -13.25 -2.18 -29.18
C ARG A 114 -13.24 -1.56 -30.58
N ARG A 115 -12.11 -1.08 -31.09
CA ARG A 115 -11.98 -0.64 -32.48
C ARG A 115 -11.63 -1.86 -33.34
N PRO A 116 -12.52 -2.34 -34.24
CA PRO A 116 -12.11 -3.31 -35.24
C PRO A 116 -11.03 -2.67 -36.11
N ARG A 117 -9.98 -3.43 -36.43
CA ARG A 117 -9.08 -3.05 -37.53
C ARG A 117 -9.92 -3.11 -38.80
N SER A 118 -10.25 -1.95 -39.36
CA SER A 118 -10.80 -1.79 -40.72
C SER A 118 -9.75 -2.17 -41.74
#